data_AF-A0AAV0C2B0-F1
#
_entry.id   AF-A0AAV0C2B0-F1
#
_cell.length_a   1.000
_cell.length_b   1.000
_cell.length_c   1.000
_cell.angle_alpha   90.00
_cell.angle_beta   90.00
_cell.angle_gamma   90.00
#
_symmetry.space_group_name_H-M   'P 1'
#
loop_
_entity.id
_entity.type
_entity.pdbx_description
1 polymer ?
#
loop_
_entity_poly.entity_id
_entity_poly.type
_entity_poly.pdbx_seq_one_letter_code
_entity_poly.pdbx_strand_id
1 'polypeptide(L)'
;MCNGWTDNISHTHIMNFLVHSSRGTIFLKSIDASNVASRNTDYYFELLDKVVEEVGEEFVVQVVTDNEGALKAAGRKLMEKRPHLYRTACAAHCIDLCLEDIGKKKNVQKVLSDGKIVTTFIYNHTWTINLMTKYTGGRQIVRPGITRFATQFLQIQAIVEQKRGLKNMFNSEEFRRSKFGKEKSGPVCEAKTIVLDNNFWTKANDILKIFEPLVKVLRLADGDDKPTMGFIYEAVDRAKQSIRQNCRFHATYNAIVDERWKFMHSDLHSAGYYLNPQFQYGVEHGGDVLSETFDGTTKVISRLERDVDDQIQALNQVKCYIF
;
A
#
# COMPACT_ATOMS: atom_id res chain seq x y z
N MET A 1 -4.23 5.43 -15.80
CA MET A 1 -3.62 5.73 -14.49
C MET A 1 -2.85 7.03 -14.57
N CYS A 2 -2.96 7.87 -13.55
CA CYS A 2 -2.26 9.14 -13.43
C CYS A 2 -1.41 9.09 -12.16
N ASN A 3 -0.08 9.15 -12.31
CA ASN A 3 0.89 9.09 -11.22
C ASN A 3 1.75 10.36 -11.20
N GLY A 4 1.76 11.07 -10.08
CA GLY A 4 2.55 12.28 -9.92
C GLY A 4 3.71 12.06 -8.95
N TRP A 5 4.90 12.55 -9.27
CA TRP A 5 5.97 12.65 -8.28
C TRP A 5 6.60 14.04 -8.28
N THR A 6 7.00 14.45 -7.08
CA THR A 6 7.79 15.66 -6.86
C THR A 6 9.17 15.26 -6.40
N ASP A 7 10.19 15.70 -7.13
CA ASP A 7 11.55 15.74 -6.60
C ASP A 7 11.75 17.08 -5.88
N ASN A 8 11.97 17.00 -4.56
CA ASN A 8 12.20 18.18 -3.73
C ASN A 8 13.61 18.75 -3.92
N ILE A 9 14.55 17.99 -4.50
CA ILE A 9 15.93 18.44 -4.73
C ILE A 9 15.99 19.27 -6.01
N SER A 10 15.44 18.75 -7.11
CA SER A 10 15.40 19.46 -8.39
C SER A 10 14.21 20.41 -8.54
N HIS A 11 13.29 20.43 -7.56
CA HIS A 11 12.00 21.12 -7.62
C HIS A 11 11.14 20.72 -8.84
N THR A 12 11.35 19.51 -9.37
CA THR A 12 10.64 19.02 -10.53
C THR A 12 9.37 18.30 -10.11
N HIS A 13 8.25 18.57 -10.80
CA HIS A 13 7.01 17.83 -10.62
C HIS A 13 6.56 17.25 -11.96
N ILE A 14 6.51 15.92 -12.03
CA ILE A 14 6.16 15.20 -13.25
C ILE A 14 4.89 14.40 -13.03
N MET A 15 3.99 14.46 -14.02
CA MET A 15 2.76 13.67 -14.09
C MET A 15 2.88 12.65 -15.22
N ASN A 16 2.90 11.36 -14.87
CA ASN A 16 2.89 10.26 -15.81
C ASN A 16 1.47 9.74 -16.06
N PHE A 17 1.18 9.48 -17.33
CA PHE A 17 -0.04 8.82 -17.77
C PHE A 17 0.30 7.45 -18.34
N LEU A 18 -0.36 6.43 -17.79
CA LEU A 18 -0.27 5.06 -18.25
C LEU A 18 -1.66 4.55 -18.61
N VAL A 19 -1.75 3.80 -19.71
CA VAL A 19 -2.97 3.11 -20.14
C VAL A 19 -2.79 1.63 -19.87
N HIS A 20 -3.74 1.03 -19.15
CA HIS A 20 -3.74 -0.40 -18.85
C HIS A 20 -4.88 -1.07 -19.64
N SER A 21 -4.58 -2.21 -20.27
CA SER A 21 -5.56 -3.05 -20.98
C SER A 21 -5.32 -4.53 -20.69
N SER A 22 -6.14 -5.41 -21.26
CA SER A 22 -5.91 -6.87 -21.21
C SER A 22 -4.57 -7.29 -21.83
N ARG A 23 -3.94 -6.43 -22.63
CA ARG A 23 -2.63 -6.67 -23.27
C ARG A 23 -1.45 -6.13 -22.44
N GLY A 24 -1.72 -5.55 -21.27
CA GLY A 24 -0.73 -4.95 -20.38
C GLY A 24 -0.78 -3.42 -20.34
N THR A 25 0.24 -2.86 -19.70
CA THR A 25 0.39 -1.42 -19.44
C THR A 25 1.29 -0.77 -20.49
N ILE A 26 0.84 0.36 -21.03
CA ILE A 26 1.59 1.20 -21.96
C ILE A 26 1.76 2.59 -21.35
N PHE A 27 2.99 3.12 -21.40
CA PHE A 27 3.24 4.51 -21.12
C PHE A 27 2.65 5.39 -22.23
N LEU A 28 1.72 6.28 -21.86
CA LEU A 28 1.10 7.18 -22.82
C LEU A 28 1.95 8.44 -23.00
N LYS A 29 2.17 9.18 -21.91
CA LYS A 29 2.97 10.40 -21.89
C LYS A 29 3.34 10.83 -20.48
N SER A 30 4.29 11.76 -20.42
CA SER A 30 4.71 12.46 -19.21
C SER A 30 4.53 13.95 -19.40
N ILE A 31 4.11 14.65 -18.36
CA ILE A 31 3.91 16.10 -18.37
C ILE A 31 4.74 16.71 -17.26
N ASP A 32 5.62 17.63 -17.65
CA ASP A 32 6.34 18.48 -16.70
C ASP A 32 5.40 19.60 -16.22
N ALA A 33 5.05 19.51 -14.95
CA ALA A 33 4.19 20.46 -14.25
C ALA A 33 4.96 21.27 -13.19
N SER A 34 6.28 21.38 -13.34
CA SER A 34 7.17 22.12 -12.42
C SER A 34 6.89 23.63 -12.45
N ASN A 35 6.63 24.18 -13.64
CA ASN A 35 6.38 25.62 -13.84
C ASN A 35 4.91 26.02 -13.71
N VAL A 36 4.04 25.10 -13.28
CA VAL A 36 2.61 25.38 -13.07
C VAL A 36 2.45 26.11 -11.74
N ALA A 37 2.06 27.38 -11.79
CA ALA A 37 1.97 28.26 -10.62
C ALA A 37 1.04 27.72 -9.52
N SER A 38 -0.05 27.05 -9.89
CA SER A 38 -0.94 26.37 -8.95
C SER A 38 -1.56 25.13 -9.59
N ARG A 39 -1.22 23.96 -9.07
CA ARG A 39 -1.80 22.67 -9.47
C ARG A 39 -3.09 22.43 -8.68
N ASN A 40 -4.10 23.24 -8.99
CA ASN A 40 -5.40 23.19 -8.34
C ASN A 40 -6.31 22.13 -8.99
N THR A 41 -7.53 22.03 -8.48
CA THR A 41 -8.57 21.12 -9.00
C THR A 41 -8.81 21.27 -10.50
N ASP A 42 -8.82 22.49 -11.02
CA ASP A 42 -9.15 22.77 -12.43
C ASP A 42 -8.03 22.32 -13.35
N TYR A 43 -6.78 22.61 -12.98
CA TYR A 43 -5.61 22.14 -13.71
C TYR A 43 -5.61 20.60 -13.86
N TYR A 44 -5.82 19.89 -12.76
CA TYR A 44 -5.88 18.42 -12.81
C TYR A 44 -7.09 17.92 -13.58
N PHE A 45 -8.24 18.58 -13.48
CA PHE A 45 -9.45 18.18 -14.22
C PHE A 45 -9.21 18.30 -15.73
N GLU A 46 -8.78 19.47 -16.21
CA GLU A 46 -8.47 19.70 -17.64
C GLU A 46 -7.46 18.68 -18.16
N LEU A 47 -6.47 18.34 -17.33
CA LEU A 47 -5.44 17.38 -17.69
C LEU A 47 -5.98 15.96 -17.83
N LEU A 48 -6.73 15.48 -16.84
CA LEU A 48 -7.36 14.16 -16.88
C LEU A 48 -8.35 14.06 -18.04
N ASP A 49 -9.15 15.10 -18.23
CA ASP A 49 -10.17 15.19 -19.26
C ASP A 49 -9.57 15.14 -20.67
N LYS A 50 -8.52 15.92 -20.92
CA LYS A 50 -7.77 15.88 -22.19
C LYS A 50 -7.16 14.50 -22.47
N VAL A 51 -6.68 13.80 -21.44
CA VAL A 51 -6.15 12.44 -21.61
C VAL A 51 -7.25 11.45 -21.98
N VAL A 52 -8.44 11.58 -21.38
CA VAL A 52 -9.60 10.76 -21.78
C VAL A 52 -10.01 11.05 -23.22
N GLU A 53 -10.00 12.32 -23.66
CA GLU A 53 -10.29 12.69 -25.06
C GLU A 53 -9.27 12.12 -26.05
N GLU A 54 -7.98 12.14 -25.69
CA GLU A 54 -6.90 11.60 -26.52
C GLU A 54 -6.98 10.08 -26.67
N VAL A 55 -7.41 9.36 -25.62
CA VAL A 55 -7.59 7.90 -25.66
C VAL A 55 -8.92 7.51 -26.34
N GLY A 56 -9.94 8.36 -26.24
CA GLY A 56 -11.32 8.07 -26.61
C GLY A 56 -12.12 7.55 -25.42
N GLU A 57 -13.24 8.21 -25.10
CA GLU A 57 -14.04 7.89 -23.91
C GLU A 57 -14.60 6.46 -23.94
N GLU A 58 -14.96 5.98 -25.13
CA GLU A 58 -15.46 4.64 -25.38
C GLU A 58 -14.45 3.53 -25.07
N PHE A 59 -13.15 3.86 -24.99
CA PHE A 59 -12.07 2.93 -24.65
C PHE A 59 -11.61 3.05 -23.20
N VAL A 60 -12.19 3.98 -22.42
CA VAL A 60 -11.85 4.19 -21.03
C VAL A 60 -12.93 3.59 -20.15
N VAL A 61 -12.53 2.74 -19.21
CA VAL A 61 -13.43 2.25 -18.15
C VAL A 61 -13.22 3.05 -16.86
N GLN A 62 -11.97 3.41 -16.58
CA GLN A 62 -11.57 3.93 -15.28
C GLN A 62 -10.36 4.85 -15.37
N VAL A 63 -10.42 5.94 -14.62
CA VAL A 63 -9.28 6.82 -14.32
C VAL A 63 -8.84 6.59 -12.88
N VAL A 64 -7.64 6.06 -12.70
CA VAL A 64 -7.03 5.85 -11.38
C VAL A 64 -6.08 7.01 -11.08
N THR A 65 -6.26 7.67 -9.95
CA THR A 65 -5.38 8.75 -9.48
C THR A 65 -5.02 8.57 -8.01
N ASP A 66 -3.98 9.27 -7.56
CA ASP A 66 -3.68 9.39 -6.14
C ASP A 66 -4.82 10.07 -5.37
N ASN A 67 -4.74 9.98 -4.05
CA ASN A 67 -5.76 10.44 -3.13
C ASN A 67 -5.51 11.87 -2.62
N GLU A 68 -4.68 12.64 -3.32
CA GLU A 68 -4.46 14.07 -3.03
C GLU A 68 -5.78 14.85 -3.19
N GLY A 69 -6.02 15.85 -2.33
CA GLY A 69 -7.27 16.60 -2.29
C GLY A 69 -7.67 17.24 -3.63
N ALA A 70 -6.72 17.83 -4.36
CA ALA A 70 -6.97 18.46 -5.66
C ALA A 70 -7.30 17.43 -6.75
N LEU A 71 -6.55 16.32 -6.82
CA LEU A 71 -6.84 15.20 -7.74
C LEU A 71 -8.19 14.54 -7.43
N LYS A 72 -8.55 14.40 -6.16
CA LYS A 72 -9.86 13.88 -5.75
C LYS A 72 -10.99 14.80 -6.22
N ALA A 73 -10.83 16.11 -6.06
CA ALA A 73 -11.82 17.08 -6.53
C ALA A 73 -11.90 17.10 -8.07
N ALA A 74 -10.77 17.01 -8.77
CA ALA A 74 -10.71 16.93 -10.22
C ALA A 74 -11.39 15.67 -10.75
N GLY A 75 -11.16 14.53 -10.10
CA GLY A 75 -11.83 13.28 -10.39
C GLY A 75 -13.35 13.36 -10.23
N ARG A 76 -13.87 14.10 -9.25
CA ARG A 76 -15.32 14.35 -9.14
C ARG A 76 -15.85 15.14 -10.32
N LYS A 77 -15.19 16.23 -10.72
CA LYS A 77 -15.55 17.00 -11.92
C LYS A 77 -15.52 16.13 -13.18
N LEU A 78 -14.55 15.23 -13.29
CA LEU A 78 -14.47 14.29 -14.41
C LEU A 78 -15.67 13.33 -14.43
N MET A 79 -16.10 12.82 -13.29
CA MET A 79 -17.29 11.96 -13.20
C MET A 79 -18.60 12.70 -13.48
N GLU A 80 -18.67 14.01 -13.17
CA GLU A 80 -19.81 14.86 -13.55
C GLU A 80 -19.87 15.06 -15.07
N LYS A 81 -18.72 15.30 -15.73
CA LYS A 81 -18.65 15.43 -17.19
C LYS A 81 -18.86 14.09 -17.92
N ARG A 82 -18.36 12.99 -17.36
CA ARG A 82 -18.31 11.66 -17.99
C ARG A 82 -18.96 10.62 -17.07
N PRO A 83 -20.30 10.54 -17.04
CA PRO A 83 -21.02 9.71 -16.07
C PRO A 83 -20.78 8.20 -16.26
N HIS A 84 -20.45 7.79 -17.49
CA HIS A 84 -20.20 6.39 -17.86
C HIS A 84 -18.77 5.90 -17.59
N LEU A 85 -17.98 6.67 -16.85
CA LEU A 85 -16.63 6.28 -16.41
C LEU A 85 -16.57 6.10 -14.90
N TYR A 86 -15.53 5.43 -14.42
CA TYR A 86 -15.15 5.42 -13.01
C TYR A 86 -13.92 6.29 -12.74
N ARG A 87 -13.87 6.87 -11.53
CA ARG A 87 -12.63 7.40 -10.94
C ARG A 87 -12.39 6.73 -9.60
N THR A 88 -11.27 6.04 -9.46
CA THR A 88 -10.90 5.37 -8.21
C THR A 88 -9.57 5.86 -7.66
N ALA A 89 -9.36 5.62 -6.37
CA ALA A 89 -8.10 5.95 -5.74
C ALA A 89 -7.10 4.83 -6.07
N CYS A 90 -5.83 5.19 -6.18
CA CYS A 90 -4.76 4.20 -6.29
C CYS A 90 -4.77 3.28 -5.06
N ALA A 91 -4.98 1.98 -5.28
CA ALA A 91 -5.04 1.00 -4.20
C ALA A 91 -3.71 0.90 -3.44
N ALA A 92 -2.58 0.87 -4.15
CA ALA A 92 -1.25 0.86 -3.55
C ALA A 92 -1.04 2.08 -2.64
N HIS A 93 -1.41 3.28 -3.10
CA HIS A 93 -1.34 4.49 -2.30
C HIS A 93 -2.24 4.44 -1.06
N CYS A 94 -3.48 3.95 -1.20
CA CYS A 94 -4.40 3.79 -0.07
C CYS A 94 -3.89 2.82 1.00
N ILE A 95 -3.28 1.71 0.59
CA ILE A 95 -2.67 0.75 1.53
C ILE A 95 -1.40 1.35 2.17
N ASP A 96 -0.59 2.10 1.42
CA ASP A 96 0.58 2.80 1.99
C ASP A 96 0.16 3.81 3.08
N LEU A 97 -0.91 4.58 2.84
CA LEU A 97 -1.50 5.48 3.84
C LEU A 97 -2.09 4.71 5.04
N CYS A 98 -2.60 3.50 4.83
CA CYS A 98 -3.03 2.63 5.93
C CYS A 98 -1.85 2.24 6.82
N LEU A 99 -0.73 1.82 6.22
CA LEU A 99 0.51 1.52 6.94
C LEU A 99 1.03 2.75 7.69
N GLU A 100 0.95 3.94 7.09
CA GLU A 100 1.29 5.20 7.73
C GLU A 100 0.49 5.46 9.01
N ASP A 101 -0.85 5.35 8.93
CA ASP A 101 -1.73 5.61 10.06
C ASP A 101 -1.52 4.63 11.22
N ILE A 102 -1.23 3.38 10.89
CA ILE A 102 -0.81 2.37 11.87
C ILE A 102 0.52 2.78 12.50
N GLY A 103 1.49 3.21 11.68
CA GLY A 103 2.79 3.70 12.11
C GLY A 103 2.73 4.89 13.07
N LYS A 104 1.72 5.75 12.93
CA LYS A 104 1.47 6.91 13.82
C LYS A 104 0.96 6.54 15.21
N LYS A 105 0.52 5.31 15.46
CA LYS A 105 0.09 4.88 16.81
C LYS A 105 1.30 4.88 17.76
N LYS A 106 1.17 5.50 18.94
CA LYS A 106 2.29 5.71 19.89
C LYS A 106 3.12 4.44 20.17
N ASN A 107 2.47 3.30 20.36
CA ASN A 107 3.14 2.02 20.62
C ASN A 107 3.91 1.51 19.40
N VAL A 108 3.37 1.72 18.19
CA VAL A 108 4.01 1.35 16.92
C VAL A 108 5.17 2.31 16.63
N GLN A 109 4.91 3.61 16.68
CA GLN A 109 5.88 4.68 16.46
C GLN A 109 7.13 4.52 17.32
N LYS A 110 6.97 4.13 18.60
CA LYS A 110 8.11 3.88 19.49
C LYS A 110 9.02 2.76 18.96
N VAL A 111 8.45 1.64 18.52
CA VAL A 111 9.22 0.52 17.99
C VAL A 111 9.90 0.88 16.67
N LEU A 112 9.22 1.63 15.80
CA LEU A 112 9.80 2.14 14.56
C LEU A 112 10.98 3.08 14.85
N SER A 113 10.83 3.98 15.83
CA SER A 113 11.90 4.87 16.28
C SER A 113 13.08 4.07 16.86
N ASP A 114 12.81 3.06 17.66
CA ASP A 114 13.85 2.21 18.26
C ASP A 114 14.63 1.43 17.20
N GLY A 115 13.93 0.87 16.21
CA GLY A 115 14.56 0.26 15.04
C GLY A 115 15.45 1.23 14.27
N LYS A 116 14.99 2.48 14.10
CA LYS A 116 15.78 3.54 13.46
C LYS A 116 17.04 3.90 14.24
N ILE A 117 16.99 3.96 15.57
CA ILE A 117 18.17 4.21 16.41
C ILE A 117 19.20 3.10 16.18
N VAL A 118 18.77 1.84 16.21
CA VAL A 118 19.64 0.67 15.99
C VAL A 118 20.31 0.72 14.62
N THR A 119 19.55 0.95 13.55
CA THR A 119 20.13 1.00 12.20
C THR A 119 21.02 2.22 12.01
N THR A 120 20.63 3.38 12.52
CA THR A 120 21.43 4.61 12.40
C THR A 120 22.79 4.41 13.05
N PHE A 121 22.83 3.87 14.27
CA PHE A 121 24.11 3.54 14.92
C PHE A 121 24.95 2.58 14.08
N ILE A 122 24.35 1.47 13.61
CA ILE A 122 25.10 0.43 12.89
C ILE A 122 25.67 0.95 11.57
N TYR A 123 24.89 1.70 10.79
CA TYR A 123 25.30 2.17 9.46
C TYR A 123 26.11 3.47 9.46
N ASN A 124 26.19 4.18 10.60
CA ASN A 124 27.01 5.40 10.71
C ASN A 124 28.52 5.12 10.82
N HIS A 125 28.94 3.89 11.12
CA HIS A 125 30.35 3.57 11.27
C HIS A 125 30.73 2.29 10.52
N THR A 126 31.77 2.36 9.68
CA THR A 126 32.29 1.19 8.94
C THR A 126 32.62 0.01 9.85
N TRP A 127 33.17 0.29 11.04
CA TRP A 127 33.50 -0.75 12.01
C TRP A 127 32.27 -1.48 12.55
N THR A 128 31.17 -0.78 12.83
CA THR A 128 29.92 -1.41 13.31
C THR A 128 29.22 -2.20 12.20
N ILE A 129 29.29 -1.75 10.95
CA ILE A 129 28.81 -2.50 9.78
C ILE A 129 29.58 -3.81 9.66
N ASN A 130 30.91 -3.77 9.70
CA ASN A 130 31.76 -4.95 9.57
C ASN A 130 31.50 -5.94 10.71
N LEU A 131 31.33 -5.43 11.93
CA LEU A 131 31.01 -6.27 13.08
C LEU A 131 29.61 -6.89 12.96
N MET A 132 28.60 -6.12 12.58
CA MET A 132 27.25 -6.64 12.31
C MET A 132 27.29 -7.75 11.25
N THR A 133 27.97 -7.51 10.13
CA THR A 133 28.16 -8.45 9.01
C THR A 133 28.76 -9.78 9.50
N LYS A 134 29.76 -9.74 10.40
CA LYS A 134 30.35 -10.94 11.01
C LYS A 134 29.31 -11.77 11.78
N TYR A 135 28.43 -11.12 12.55
CA TYR A 135 27.45 -11.83 13.41
C TYR A 135 26.12 -12.16 12.73
N THR A 136 25.78 -11.50 11.62
CA THR A 136 24.58 -11.78 10.82
C THR A 136 24.85 -12.69 9.62
N GLY A 137 26.11 -13.08 9.39
CA GLY A 137 26.50 -13.88 8.23
C GLY A 137 26.32 -13.12 6.91
N GLY A 138 26.66 -11.84 6.90
CA GLY A 138 26.55 -10.98 5.71
C GLY A 138 25.18 -10.33 5.49
N ARG A 139 24.16 -10.67 6.30
CA ARG A 139 22.79 -10.17 6.10
C ARG A 139 22.65 -8.74 6.59
N GLN A 140 22.03 -7.90 5.74
CA GLN A 140 21.71 -6.51 6.03
C GLN A 140 20.43 -6.38 6.88
N ILE A 141 20.34 -5.28 7.64
CA ILE A 141 19.16 -4.96 8.49
C ILE A 141 18.40 -3.72 8.00
N VAL A 142 18.82 -3.14 6.88
CA VAL A 142 18.07 -2.13 6.13
C VAL A 142 17.68 -2.75 4.80
N ARG A 143 16.42 -2.56 4.41
CA ARG A 143 15.88 -3.05 3.15
C ARG A 143 15.14 -1.89 2.46
N PRO A 144 15.53 -1.51 1.24
CA PRO A 144 14.71 -0.64 0.41
C PRO A 144 13.31 -1.27 0.21
N GLY A 145 12.26 -0.46 0.31
CA GLY A 145 10.89 -0.89 0.09
C GLY A 145 10.27 -0.27 -1.16
N ILE A 146 9.18 -0.86 -1.60
CA ILE A 146 8.39 -0.43 -2.76
C ILE A 146 7.79 0.97 -2.52
N THR A 147 7.31 1.23 -1.30
CA THR A 147 6.77 2.52 -0.85
C THR A 147 7.49 3.05 0.39
N ARG A 148 7.26 4.34 0.70
CA ARG A 148 7.91 5.03 1.83
C ARG A 148 7.60 4.36 3.17
N PHE A 149 6.37 3.88 3.40
CA PHE A 149 6.03 3.22 4.68
C PHE A 149 6.32 1.73 4.70
N ALA A 150 6.22 1.02 3.57
CA ALA A 150 6.67 -0.37 3.47
C ALA A 150 8.16 -0.50 3.85
N THR A 151 8.97 0.52 3.55
CA THR A 151 10.40 0.54 3.95
C THR A 151 10.59 0.43 5.47
N GLN A 152 9.77 1.12 6.26
CA GLN A 152 9.86 1.04 7.73
C GLN A 152 9.50 -0.36 8.25
N PHE A 153 8.51 -1.01 7.64
CA PHE A 153 8.19 -2.41 7.93
C PHE A 153 9.33 -3.35 7.59
N LEU A 154 9.87 -3.27 6.37
CA LEU A 154 10.94 -4.15 5.92
C LEU A 154 12.21 -3.99 6.76
N GLN A 155 12.46 -2.77 7.25
CA GLN A 155 13.51 -2.51 8.23
C GLN A 155 13.28 -3.28 9.55
N ILE A 156 12.10 -3.16 10.17
CA ILE A 156 11.79 -3.90 11.40
C ILE A 156 11.84 -5.41 11.16
N GLN A 157 11.33 -5.90 10.02
CA GLN A 157 11.39 -7.30 9.65
C GLN A 157 12.85 -7.79 9.60
N ALA A 158 13.71 -7.04 8.90
CA ALA A 158 15.13 -7.39 8.79
C ALA A 158 15.85 -7.36 10.15
N ILE A 159 15.53 -6.41 11.03
CA ILE A 159 16.06 -6.36 12.40
C ILE A 159 15.62 -7.61 13.19
N VAL A 160 14.34 -7.98 13.14
CA VAL A 160 13.79 -9.15 13.83
C VAL A 160 14.41 -10.45 13.34
N GLU A 161 14.56 -10.63 12.03
CA GLU A 161 15.24 -11.79 11.44
C GLU A 161 16.69 -11.93 11.93
N GLN A 162 17.37 -10.81 12.20
CA GLN A 162 18.75 -10.79 12.70
C GLN A 162 18.87 -10.70 14.23
N LYS A 163 17.78 -10.91 15.00
CA LYS A 163 17.76 -10.82 16.47
C LYS A 163 18.95 -11.51 17.14
N ARG A 164 19.23 -12.77 16.79
CA ARG A 164 20.33 -13.54 17.38
C ARG A 164 21.69 -12.94 17.04
N GLY A 165 21.91 -12.58 15.78
CA GLY A 165 23.16 -11.97 15.33
C GLY A 165 23.42 -10.63 16.03
N LEU A 166 22.40 -9.78 16.11
CA LEU A 166 22.49 -8.49 16.79
C LEU A 166 22.77 -8.65 18.29
N LYS A 167 22.06 -9.54 19.00
CA LYS A 167 22.36 -9.81 20.41
C LYS A 167 23.78 -10.32 20.62
N ASN A 168 24.26 -11.23 19.77
CA ASN A 168 25.61 -11.76 19.86
C ASN A 168 26.67 -10.68 19.56
N MET A 169 26.42 -9.80 18.58
CA MET A 169 27.28 -8.65 18.28
C MET A 169 27.44 -7.75 19.51
N PHE A 170 26.35 -7.30 20.12
CA PHE A 170 26.41 -6.37 21.26
C PHE A 170 26.96 -7.01 22.55
N ASN A 171 26.92 -8.34 22.66
CA ASN A 171 27.50 -9.11 23.76
C ASN A 171 28.92 -9.61 23.48
N SER A 172 29.46 -9.38 22.28
CA SER A 172 30.80 -9.84 21.90
C SER A 172 31.91 -9.14 22.69
N GLU A 173 33.02 -9.83 22.89
CA GLU A 173 34.20 -9.25 23.52
C GLU A 173 34.81 -8.15 22.64
N GLU A 174 34.74 -8.32 21.31
CA GLU A 174 35.13 -7.31 20.33
C GLU A 174 34.33 -6.01 20.49
N PHE A 175 33.00 -6.11 20.68
CA PHE A 175 32.18 -4.94 20.97
C PHE A 175 32.55 -4.32 22.31
N ARG A 176 32.64 -5.12 23.38
CA ARG A 176 32.92 -4.66 24.74
C ARG A 176 34.27 -3.94 24.87
N ARG A 177 35.30 -4.40 24.13
CA ARG A 177 36.64 -3.79 24.14
C ARG A 177 36.76 -2.54 23.26
N SER A 178 35.85 -2.35 22.31
CA SER A 178 35.86 -1.20 21.40
C SER A 178 35.60 0.14 22.09
N LYS A 179 35.82 1.26 21.38
CA LYS A 179 35.43 2.59 21.87
C LYS A 179 33.92 2.68 22.18
N PHE A 180 33.11 2.06 21.32
CA PHE A 180 31.65 2.05 21.42
C PHE A 180 31.16 1.25 22.63
N GLY A 181 31.81 0.12 22.95
CA GLY A 181 31.46 -0.69 24.12
C GLY A 181 31.76 -0.03 25.47
N LYS A 182 32.63 0.99 25.48
CA LYS A 182 33.01 1.77 26.67
C LYS A 182 32.12 2.99 26.89
N GLU A 183 31.37 3.42 25.89
CA GLU A 183 30.43 4.54 26.00
C GLU A 183 29.23 4.16 26.88
N LYS A 184 28.89 5.04 27.83
CA LYS A 184 27.81 4.83 28.80
C LYS A 184 26.54 5.63 28.49
N SER A 185 26.57 6.48 27.48
CA SER A 185 25.47 7.35 27.07
C SER A 185 25.49 7.53 25.55
N GLY A 186 24.43 8.14 25.00
CA GLY A 186 24.32 8.44 23.58
C GLY A 186 23.83 7.27 22.71
N PRO A 187 23.88 7.42 21.38
CA PRO A 187 23.21 6.53 20.43
C PRO A 187 23.62 5.05 20.54
N VAL A 188 24.88 4.78 20.88
CA VAL A 188 25.38 3.40 21.08
C VAL A 188 24.76 2.74 22.31
N CYS A 189 24.67 3.48 23.42
CA CYS A 189 24.10 2.97 24.67
C CYS A 189 22.60 2.68 24.49
N GLU A 190 21.90 3.58 23.78
CA GLU A 190 20.50 3.40 23.41
C GLU A 190 20.30 2.18 22.50
N ALA A 191 21.05 2.06 21.40
CA ALA A 191 20.96 0.93 20.49
C ALA A 191 21.23 -0.40 21.19
N LYS A 192 22.25 -0.46 22.08
CA LYS A 192 22.54 -1.63 22.90
C LYS A 192 21.38 -1.97 23.82
N THR A 193 20.82 -0.97 24.51
CA THR A 193 19.69 -1.16 25.44
C THR A 193 18.47 -1.71 24.71
N ILE A 194 18.15 -1.17 23.54
CA ILE A 194 17.05 -1.64 22.68
C ILE A 194 17.27 -3.10 22.25
N VAL A 195 18.47 -3.43 21.72
CA VAL A 195 18.76 -4.78 21.23
C VAL A 195 18.75 -5.83 22.35
N LEU A 196 19.16 -5.45 23.56
CA LEU A 196 19.16 -6.36 24.70
C LEU A 196 17.80 -6.47 25.40
N ASP A 197 16.92 -5.49 25.24
CA ASP A 197 15.56 -5.50 25.79
C ASP A 197 14.67 -6.54 25.10
N ASN A 198 14.16 -7.51 25.87
CA ASN A 198 13.22 -8.51 25.37
C ASN A 198 11.87 -7.92 24.95
N ASN A 199 11.45 -6.83 25.56
CA ASN A 199 10.18 -6.17 25.26
C ASN A 199 10.18 -5.54 23.86
N PHE A 200 11.30 -4.96 23.43
CA PHE A 200 11.48 -4.49 22.05
C PHE A 200 11.19 -5.60 21.05
N TRP A 201 11.79 -6.79 21.22
CA TRP A 201 11.59 -7.91 20.30
C TRP A 201 10.15 -8.42 20.30
N THR A 202 9.51 -8.53 21.46
CA THR A 202 8.11 -8.95 21.55
C THR A 202 7.21 -7.99 20.78
N LYS A 203 7.34 -6.67 21.05
CA LYS A 203 6.55 -5.64 20.37
C LYS A 203 6.84 -5.56 18.87
N ALA A 204 8.09 -5.72 18.46
CA ALA A 204 8.45 -5.76 17.04
C ALA A 204 7.78 -6.93 16.32
N ASN A 205 7.77 -8.13 16.91
CA ASN A 205 7.07 -9.28 16.34
C ASN A 205 5.55 -9.06 16.28
N ASP A 206 4.95 -8.46 17.31
CA ASP A 206 3.52 -8.16 17.31
C ASP A 206 3.13 -7.13 16.23
N ILE A 207 3.98 -6.13 15.98
CA ILE A 207 3.80 -5.16 14.90
C ILE A 207 3.92 -5.84 13.53
N LEU A 208 4.87 -6.75 13.35
CA LEU A 208 5.04 -7.46 12.08
C LEU A 208 3.80 -8.26 11.70
N LYS A 209 3.11 -8.88 12.68
CA LYS A 209 1.84 -9.60 12.45
C LYS A 209 0.71 -8.69 11.92
N ILE A 210 0.78 -7.39 12.17
CA ILE A 210 -0.20 -6.40 11.68
C ILE A 210 0.18 -5.91 10.29
N PHE A 211 1.45 -5.57 10.09
CA PHE A 211 1.92 -5.00 8.83
C PHE A 211 2.03 -6.04 7.70
N GLU A 212 2.47 -7.27 8.00
CA GLU A 212 2.69 -8.31 6.99
C GLU A 212 1.48 -8.55 6.08
N PRO A 213 0.25 -8.75 6.59
CA PRO A 213 -0.91 -8.93 5.72
C PRO A 213 -1.16 -7.71 4.83
N LEU A 214 -1.01 -6.50 5.33
CA LEU A 214 -1.20 -5.26 4.54
C LEU A 214 -0.11 -5.07 3.49
N VAL A 215 1.14 -5.42 3.79
CA VAL A 215 2.24 -5.39 2.82
C VAL A 215 2.03 -6.43 1.71
N LYS A 216 1.39 -7.57 1.99
CA LYS A 216 0.97 -8.52 0.95
C LYS A 216 -0.09 -7.92 0.03
N VAL A 217 -1.07 -7.20 0.57
CA VAL A 217 -2.06 -6.46 -0.25
C VAL A 217 -1.37 -5.37 -1.08
N LEU A 218 -0.44 -4.62 -0.49
CA LEU A 218 0.31 -3.59 -1.21
C LEU A 218 1.09 -4.17 -2.40
N ARG A 219 1.81 -5.29 -2.18
CA ARG A 219 2.54 -5.98 -3.25
C ARG A 219 1.61 -6.52 -4.34
N LEU A 220 0.41 -6.95 -3.97
CA LEU A 220 -0.60 -7.36 -4.94
C LEU A 220 -1.07 -6.15 -5.77
N ALA A 221 -1.34 -5.01 -5.12
CA ALA A 221 -1.84 -3.81 -5.79
C ALA A 221 -0.80 -3.13 -6.70
N ASP A 222 0.48 -3.21 -6.33
CA ASP A 222 1.60 -2.61 -7.07
C ASP A 222 2.26 -3.56 -8.07
N GLY A 223 1.83 -4.83 -8.11
CA GLY A 223 2.35 -5.83 -9.04
C GLY A 223 1.73 -5.70 -10.42
N ASP A 224 2.56 -5.77 -11.46
CA ASP A 224 2.13 -5.73 -12.88
C ASP A 224 1.90 -7.14 -13.48
N ASP A 225 2.11 -8.22 -12.71
CA ASP A 225 2.13 -9.59 -13.24
C ASP A 225 0.74 -10.10 -13.66
N LYS A 226 -0.34 -9.57 -13.08
CA LYS A 226 -1.72 -9.99 -13.37
C LYS A 226 -2.74 -8.89 -13.05
N PRO A 227 -3.93 -8.87 -13.68
CA PRO A 227 -5.00 -7.95 -13.33
C PRO A 227 -5.37 -8.07 -11.84
N THR A 228 -5.27 -6.96 -11.11
CA THR A 228 -5.38 -6.95 -9.64
C THR A 228 -6.78 -6.65 -9.13
N MET A 229 -7.60 -5.94 -9.92
CA MET A 229 -8.94 -5.46 -9.54
C MET A 229 -9.81 -6.56 -8.91
N GLY A 230 -9.80 -7.75 -9.51
CA GLY A 230 -10.59 -8.89 -9.05
C GLY A 230 -10.07 -9.61 -7.80
N PHE A 231 -8.95 -9.15 -7.22
CA PHE A 231 -8.33 -9.74 -6.03
C PHE A 231 -8.26 -8.80 -4.84
N ILE A 232 -8.36 -7.49 -5.04
CA ILE A 232 -8.16 -6.49 -3.97
C ILE A 232 -9.17 -6.65 -2.83
N TYR A 233 -10.45 -6.86 -3.15
CA TYR A 233 -11.49 -7.05 -2.13
C TYR A 233 -11.15 -8.19 -1.18
N GLU A 234 -10.89 -9.37 -1.75
CA GLU A 234 -10.54 -10.57 -0.97
C GLU A 234 -9.25 -10.38 -0.18
N ALA A 235 -8.23 -9.77 -0.81
CA ALA A 235 -6.93 -9.57 -0.17
C ALA A 235 -7.02 -8.67 1.06
N VAL A 236 -7.84 -7.61 1.02
CA VAL A 236 -8.10 -6.74 2.16
C VAL A 236 -8.89 -7.46 3.25
N ASP A 237 -9.92 -8.22 2.88
CA ASP A 237 -10.68 -9.00 3.86
C ASP A 237 -9.78 -10.02 4.58
N ARG A 238 -9.01 -10.80 3.82
CA ARG A 238 -8.01 -11.74 4.34
C ARG A 238 -6.99 -11.04 5.24
N ALA A 239 -6.56 -9.82 4.89
CA ALA A 239 -5.66 -9.04 5.73
C ALA A 239 -6.30 -8.70 7.09
N LYS A 240 -7.57 -8.26 7.10
CA LYS A 240 -8.33 -7.99 8.34
C LYS A 240 -8.54 -9.25 9.18
N GLN A 241 -8.80 -10.40 8.55
CA GLN A 241 -8.91 -11.68 9.24
C GLN A 241 -7.58 -12.11 9.88
N SER A 242 -6.47 -11.97 9.14
CA SER A 242 -5.12 -12.25 9.67
C SER A 242 -4.80 -11.36 10.87
N ILE A 243 -5.12 -10.06 10.81
CA ILE A 243 -4.94 -9.14 11.94
C ILE A 243 -5.81 -9.57 13.13
N ARG A 244 -7.07 -9.96 12.89
CA ARG A 244 -8.00 -10.45 13.92
C ARG A 244 -7.47 -11.67 14.67
N GLN A 245 -6.87 -12.62 13.95
CA GLN A 245 -6.35 -13.85 14.55
C GLN A 245 -5.06 -13.61 15.35
N ASN A 246 -4.23 -12.64 14.94
CA ASN A 246 -2.86 -12.51 15.42
C ASN A 246 -2.61 -11.31 16.34
N CYS A 247 -3.57 -10.40 16.49
CA CYS A 247 -3.41 -9.18 17.28
C CYS A 247 -4.53 -9.01 18.32
N ARG A 248 -4.18 -8.86 19.60
CA ARG A 248 -5.14 -8.55 20.67
C ARG A 248 -5.92 -7.25 20.43
N PHE A 249 -5.27 -6.25 19.83
CA PHE A 249 -5.88 -4.95 19.54
C PHE A 249 -6.41 -4.87 18.10
N HIS A 250 -6.76 -6.01 17.50
CA HIS A 250 -7.19 -6.08 16.10
C HIS A 250 -8.31 -5.10 15.75
N ALA A 251 -9.27 -4.86 16.65
CA ALA A 251 -10.37 -3.93 16.39
C ALA A 251 -9.87 -2.51 16.10
N THR A 252 -8.83 -2.06 16.81
CA THR A 252 -8.23 -0.74 16.58
C THR A 252 -7.51 -0.65 15.24
N TYR A 253 -6.84 -1.72 14.82
CA TYR A 253 -6.11 -1.75 13.54
C TYR A 253 -7.07 -1.95 12.36
N ASN A 254 -8.03 -2.86 12.48
CA ASN A 254 -9.06 -3.07 11.46
C ASN A 254 -9.91 -1.82 11.25
N ALA A 255 -10.18 -1.02 12.29
CA ALA A 255 -10.85 0.27 12.11
C ALA A 255 -10.06 1.25 11.21
N ILE A 256 -8.73 1.21 11.25
CA ILE A 256 -7.89 2.01 10.33
C ILE A 256 -7.98 1.47 8.91
N VAL A 257 -7.94 0.13 8.76
CA VAL A 257 -8.12 -0.54 7.46
C VAL A 257 -9.49 -0.19 6.87
N ASP A 258 -10.55 -0.27 7.66
CA ASP A 258 -11.92 0.04 7.24
C ASP A 258 -12.07 1.50 6.83
N GLU A 259 -11.47 2.43 7.58
CA GLU A 259 -11.52 3.84 7.22
C GLU A 259 -10.82 4.09 5.88
N ARG A 260 -9.66 3.47 5.64
CA ARG A 260 -8.96 3.55 4.35
C ARG A 260 -9.70 2.81 3.23
N TRP A 261 -10.36 1.69 3.55
CA TRP A 261 -11.17 0.92 2.62
C TRP A 261 -12.31 1.75 2.06
N LYS A 262 -13.03 2.54 2.89
CA LYS A 262 -14.10 3.44 2.40
C LYS A 262 -13.64 4.43 1.32
N PHE A 263 -12.37 4.81 1.31
CA PHE A 263 -11.81 5.72 0.30
C PHE A 263 -11.28 5.00 -0.95
N MET A 264 -10.85 3.75 -0.79
CA MET A 264 -10.26 2.94 -1.85
C MET A 264 -11.31 2.16 -2.62
N HIS A 265 -12.26 1.58 -1.90
CA HIS A 265 -13.31 0.71 -2.41
C HIS A 265 -14.22 1.46 -3.38
N SER A 266 -14.71 0.71 -4.36
CA SER A 266 -15.63 1.15 -5.39
C SER A 266 -16.37 -0.06 -5.92
N ASP A 267 -17.47 0.16 -6.62
CA ASP A 267 -18.23 -0.90 -7.28
C ASP A 267 -17.35 -1.79 -8.17
N LEU A 268 -16.30 -1.24 -8.80
CA LEU A 268 -15.33 -2.04 -9.58
C LEU A 268 -14.59 -3.11 -8.77
N HIS A 269 -14.27 -2.86 -7.51
CA HIS A 269 -13.65 -3.86 -6.64
C HIS A 269 -14.64 -4.97 -6.28
N SER A 270 -15.90 -4.59 -6.04
CA SER A 270 -17.01 -5.51 -5.80
C SER A 270 -17.29 -6.39 -7.03
N ALA A 271 -17.41 -5.78 -8.21
CA ALA A 271 -17.60 -6.48 -9.48
C ALA A 271 -16.42 -7.38 -9.81
N GLY A 272 -15.20 -6.90 -9.59
CA GLY A 272 -13.99 -7.69 -9.77
C GLY A 272 -13.97 -8.94 -8.89
N TYR A 273 -14.39 -8.84 -7.63
CA TYR A 273 -14.50 -9.99 -6.74
C TYR A 273 -15.60 -10.96 -7.18
N TYR A 274 -16.79 -10.43 -7.46
CA TYR A 274 -17.96 -11.22 -7.84
C TYR A 274 -17.72 -12.01 -9.12
N LEU A 275 -17.11 -11.39 -10.12
CA LEU A 275 -16.86 -12.01 -11.42
C LEU A 275 -15.62 -12.91 -11.42
N ASN A 276 -14.85 -13.00 -10.33
CA ASN A 276 -13.67 -13.84 -10.25
C ASN A 276 -14.05 -15.30 -9.91
N PRO A 277 -13.90 -16.27 -10.84
CA PRO A 277 -14.30 -17.66 -10.59
C PRO A 277 -13.55 -18.31 -9.42
N GLN A 278 -12.33 -17.84 -9.10
CA GLN A 278 -11.57 -18.37 -7.96
C GLN A 278 -12.25 -18.11 -6.61
N PHE A 279 -13.14 -17.12 -6.56
CA PHE A 279 -13.88 -16.81 -5.35
C PHE A 279 -15.29 -17.34 -5.38
N GLN A 280 -15.84 -17.74 -6.53
CA GLN A 280 -17.21 -18.28 -6.60
C GLN A 280 -17.27 -19.79 -6.28
N TYR A 281 -16.22 -20.55 -6.61
CA TYR A 281 -16.22 -22.00 -6.43
C TYR A 281 -15.43 -22.44 -5.19
N GLY A 282 -16.10 -23.11 -4.26
CA GLY A 282 -15.45 -23.72 -3.09
C GLY A 282 -15.07 -22.74 -1.98
N VAL A 283 -15.67 -21.55 -1.96
CA VAL A 283 -15.48 -20.53 -0.92
C VAL A 283 -16.81 -20.27 -0.22
N GLU A 284 -16.82 -20.32 1.11
CA GLU A 284 -17.97 -19.84 1.89
C GLU A 284 -17.90 -18.33 2.03
N HIS A 285 -18.90 -17.63 1.51
CA HIS A 285 -19.03 -16.19 1.68
C HIS A 285 -19.97 -15.86 2.83
N GLY A 286 -19.64 -14.80 3.58
CA GLY A 286 -20.64 -14.15 4.42
C GLY A 286 -21.76 -13.57 3.54
N GLY A 287 -23.02 -13.69 3.98
CA GLY A 287 -24.17 -13.18 3.21
C GLY A 287 -24.04 -11.68 2.86
N ASP A 288 -23.44 -10.89 3.74
CA ASP A 288 -23.17 -9.47 3.52
C ASP A 288 -22.20 -9.23 2.34
N VAL A 289 -21.19 -10.09 2.17
CA VAL A 289 -20.20 -9.99 1.08
C VAL A 289 -20.85 -10.27 -0.27
N LEU A 290 -21.66 -11.33 -0.38
CA LEU A 290 -22.37 -11.63 -1.62
C LEU A 290 -23.33 -10.52 -2.01
N SER A 291 -24.09 -9.98 -1.05
CA SER A 291 -25.02 -8.88 -1.31
C SER A 291 -24.29 -7.61 -1.76
N GLU A 292 -23.21 -7.23 -1.07
CA GLU A 292 -22.43 -6.04 -1.43
C GLU A 292 -21.76 -6.19 -2.79
N THR A 293 -21.20 -7.37 -3.07
CA THR A 293 -20.45 -7.60 -4.32
C THR A 293 -21.39 -7.74 -5.52
N PHE A 294 -22.57 -8.33 -5.34
CA PHE A 294 -23.64 -8.33 -6.34
C PHE A 294 -24.14 -6.92 -6.65
N ASP A 295 -24.47 -6.11 -5.62
CA ASP A 295 -24.92 -4.73 -5.79
C ASP A 295 -23.85 -3.84 -6.47
N GLY A 296 -22.58 -4.03 -6.12
CA GLY A 296 -21.49 -3.39 -6.85
C GLY A 296 -21.43 -3.83 -8.32
N THR A 297 -21.63 -5.12 -8.61
CA THR A 297 -21.64 -5.64 -9.99
C THR A 297 -22.76 -5.02 -10.82
N THR A 298 -23.98 -4.93 -10.27
CA THR A 298 -25.11 -4.32 -10.98
C THR A 298 -24.86 -2.83 -11.26
N LYS A 299 -24.31 -2.09 -10.29
CA LYS A 299 -23.92 -0.68 -10.47
C LYS A 299 -22.87 -0.49 -11.56
N VAL A 300 -21.87 -1.38 -11.65
CA VAL A 300 -20.86 -1.32 -12.72
C VAL A 300 -21.50 -1.49 -14.08
N ILE A 301 -22.39 -2.48 -14.25
CA ILE A 301 -23.09 -2.73 -15.52
C ILE A 301 -23.93 -1.52 -15.91
N SER A 302 -24.79 -1.04 -15.01
CA SER A 302 -25.67 0.12 -15.27
C SER A 302 -24.90 1.41 -15.55
N ARG A 303 -23.67 1.53 -15.08
CA ARG A 303 -22.84 2.71 -15.30
C ARG A 303 -22.07 2.65 -16.60
N LEU A 304 -21.43 1.52 -16.90
CA LEU A 304 -20.53 1.39 -18.04
C LEU A 304 -21.25 1.12 -19.36
N GLU A 305 -22.28 0.27 -19.34
CA GLU A 305 -23.08 -0.01 -20.53
C GLU A 305 -24.05 1.14 -20.77
N ARG A 306 -24.14 1.64 -22.01
CA ARG A 306 -25.02 2.76 -22.37
C ARG A 306 -26.32 2.28 -22.97
N ASP A 307 -26.31 1.12 -23.61
CA ASP A 307 -27.50 0.53 -24.20
C ASP A 307 -28.34 -0.19 -23.13
N VAL A 308 -29.64 0.14 -23.09
CA VAL A 308 -30.53 -0.37 -22.04
C VAL A 308 -30.84 -1.85 -22.23
N ASP A 309 -30.93 -2.33 -23.47
CA ASP A 309 -31.21 -3.73 -23.75
C ASP A 309 -29.99 -4.59 -23.38
N ASP A 310 -28.78 -4.14 -23.71
CA ASP A 310 -27.53 -4.79 -23.32
C ASP A 310 -27.35 -4.79 -21.79
N GLN A 311 -27.70 -3.69 -21.10
CA GLN A 311 -27.73 -3.65 -19.62
C GLN A 311 -28.66 -4.72 -19.05
N ILE A 312 -29.90 -4.82 -19.54
CA ILE A 312 -30.88 -5.79 -19.06
C ILE A 312 -30.39 -7.22 -19.31
N GLN A 313 -29.84 -7.48 -20.49
CA GLN A 313 -29.29 -8.78 -20.83
C GLN A 313 -28.14 -9.16 -19.90
N ALA A 314 -27.18 -8.25 -19.67
CA ALA A 314 -26.04 -8.48 -18.78
C ALA A 314 -26.50 -8.72 -17.33
N LEU A 315 -27.43 -7.91 -16.81
CA LEU A 315 -27.96 -8.07 -15.45
C LEU A 315 -28.69 -9.41 -15.26
N ASN A 316 -29.40 -9.89 -16.29
CA ASN A 316 -30.05 -11.20 -16.24
C ASN A 316 -29.03 -12.35 -16.25
N GLN A 317 -27.93 -12.21 -17.00
CA GLN A 317 -26.84 -13.21 -16.98
C GLN A 317 -26.12 -13.25 -15.63
N VAL A 318 -25.85 -12.10 -15.02
CA VAL A 318 -25.19 -12.02 -13.70
C VAL A 318 -26.02 -12.72 -12.60
N LYS A 319 -27.35 -12.62 -12.64
CA LYS A 319 -28.22 -13.36 -11.69
C LYS A 319 -28.06 -14.88 -11.79
N CYS A 320 -27.67 -15.39 -12.96
CA CYS A 320 -27.44 -16.81 -13.20
C CYS A 320 -25.97 -17.21 -12.98
N TYR A 321 -25.08 -16.28 -12.62
CA TYR A 321 -23.64 -16.53 -12.51
C TYR A 321 -23.26 -17.31 -11.24
N ILE A 322 -24.11 -17.28 -10.20
CA ILE A 322 -23.88 -18.04 -8.95
C ILE A 322 -24.66 -19.36 -9.01
N PHE A 323 -23.95 -20.47 -9.20
CA PHE A 323 -24.41 -21.84 -8.96
C PHE A 323 -23.31 -22.70 -8.35
#